data_AF-A0A6C0U961-F1
#
_entry.id   AF-A0A6C0U961-F1
#
_cell.length_a   1.000
_cell.length_b   1.000
_cell.length_c   1.000
_cell.angle_alpha   90.00
_cell.angle_beta   90.00
_cell.angle_gamma   90.00
#
_symmetry.space_group_name_H-M   'P 1'
#
loop_
_entity.id
_entity.type
_entity.pdbx_description
1 polymer ?
#
loop_
_entity_poly.entity_id
_entity_poly.type
_entity_poly.pdbx_seq_one_letter_code
_entity_poly.pdbx_strand_id
1 'polypeptide(L)'
;MWINQPSSLQDHHDLHGTLVLAAQPPAGGQHAQIWFTEGDVISMVVKTNVLSLGWPEHLRKGSAKSEPAAWRTEDYLTDRSATTYDREVAKRWVAKGWPVEALWTK
;
A
#
# COMPACT_ATOMS: atom_id res chain seq x y z
N MET A 1 -3.86 0.48 12.03
CA MET A 1 -5.13 0.84 12.69
C MET A 1 -5.75 1.95 11.85
N TRP A 2 -6.96 2.39 12.17
CA TRP A 2 -7.55 3.54 11.50
C TRP A 2 -8.34 4.39 12.48
N ILE A 3 -8.50 5.68 12.16
CA ILE A 3 -9.28 6.62 12.96
C ILE A 3 -10.75 6.39 12.65
N ASN A 4 -11.46 5.76 13.58
CA ASN A 4 -12.89 5.49 13.52
C ASN A 4 -13.61 6.39 14.52
N GLN A 5 -13.69 7.67 14.16
CA GLN A 5 -14.39 8.63 15.00
C GLN A 5 -15.79 8.89 14.42
N PRO A 6 -16.88 8.35 15.02
CA PRO A 6 -18.23 8.68 14.60
C PRO A 6 -18.52 10.17 14.84
N SER A 7 -19.41 10.75 14.05
CA SER A 7 -19.76 12.19 14.04
C SER A 7 -20.20 12.80 15.38
N SER A 8 -20.47 11.98 16.39
CA SER A 8 -20.78 12.40 17.76
C SER A 8 -19.55 12.76 18.61
N LEU A 9 -18.34 12.36 18.22
CA LEU A 9 -17.08 12.79 18.82
C LEU A 9 -16.44 13.75 17.81
N GLN A 10 -16.24 15.02 18.13
CA GLN A 10 -15.89 16.03 17.11
C GLN A 10 -14.39 16.29 16.94
N ASP A 11 -13.56 15.96 17.93
CA ASP A 11 -12.16 16.42 18.00
C ASP A 11 -11.28 16.06 16.77
N HIS A 12 -11.57 14.96 16.06
CA HIS A 12 -10.80 14.49 14.89
C HIS A 12 -11.71 13.95 13.76
N HIS A 13 -12.89 14.53 13.60
CA HIS A 13 -13.85 14.10 12.57
C HIS A 13 -13.28 14.22 11.14
N ASP A 14 -12.47 15.24 10.91
CA ASP A 14 -11.73 15.48 9.67
C ASP A 14 -10.78 14.33 9.30
N LEU A 15 -10.37 13.53 10.28
CA LEU A 15 -9.46 12.41 10.10
C LEU A 15 -10.17 11.04 10.03
N HIS A 16 -11.51 11.02 10.03
CA HIS A 16 -12.27 9.76 9.95
C HIS A 16 -11.90 8.95 8.69
N GLY A 17 -11.63 7.66 8.86
CA GLY A 17 -11.21 6.77 7.77
C GLY A 17 -9.70 6.80 7.48
N THR A 18 -8.93 7.65 8.16
CA THR A 18 -7.48 7.75 7.93
C THR A 18 -6.75 6.53 8.49
N LEU A 19 -5.89 5.95 7.64
CA LEU A 19 -5.00 4.84 8.01
C LEU A 19 -3.79 5.37 8.75
N VAL A 20 -3.51 4.76 9.91
CA VAL A 20 -2.40 5.19 10.76
C VAL A 20 -1.66 3.98 11.35
N LEU A 21 -0.36 4.17 11.55
CA LEU A 21 0.42 3.34 12.46
C LEU A 21 0.14 3.84 13.87
N ALA A 22 -0.11 2.93 14.81
CA ALA A 22 -0.41 3.30 16.19
C ALA A 22 0.44 2.44 17.12
N ALA A 23 1.14 3.09 18.04
CA ALA A 23 1.77 2.41 19.16
C ALA A 23 0.70 2.28 20.24
N GLN A 24 0.29 1.04 20.52
CA GLN A 24 -0.64 0.77 21.60
C GLN A 24 0.01 1.26 22.91
N PRO A 25 -0.68 2.09 23.70
CA PRO A 25 -0.11 2.54 24.96
C PRO A 25 0.13 1.36 25.90
N PRO A 26 1.04 1.51 26.87
CA PRO A 26 1.22 0.51 27.92
C PRO A 26 -0.13 0.16 28.55
N ALA A 27 -0.40 -1.15 28.67
CA ALA A 27 -1.54 -1.78 29.35
C ALA A 27 -2.72 -0.86 29.73
N GLY A 28 -3.51 -0.43 28.72
CA GLY A 28 -4.78 0.27 28.96
C GLY A 28 -4.70 1.80 29.03
N GLY A 29 -3.62 2.42 28.56
CA GLY A 29 -3.56 3.88 28.46
C GLY A 29 -4.70 4.49 27.63
N GLN A 30 -5.17 5.66 28.04
CA GLN A 30 -6.27 6.39 27.37
C GLN A 30 -5.84 7.06 26.06
N HIS A 31 -4.54 7.15 25.79
CA HIS A 31 -3.99 7.86 24.63
C HIS A 31 -2.98 6.99 23.89
N ALA A 32 -3.01 7.02 22.56
CA ALA A 32 -2.06 6.36 21.68
C ALA A 32 -1.31 7.40 20.86
N GLN A 33 -0.01 7.16 20.64
CA GLN A 33 0.73 7.87 19.61
C GLN A 33 0.42 7.22 18.26
N ILE A 34 -0.01 8.04 17.30
CA ILE A 34 -0.24 7.64 15.92
C ILE A 34 0.74 8.34 14.98
N TRP A 35 1.02 7.70 13.86
CA TRP A 35 1.78 8.24 12.74
C TRP A 35 0.95 8.09 11.47
N PHE A 36 0.85 9.19 10.72
CA PHE A 36 0.15 9.20 9.44
C PHE A 36 1.05 8.60 8.36
N THR A 37 0.44 7.93 7.39
CA THR A 37 1.15 7.35 6.25
C THR A 37 1.20 8.30 5.04
N GLU A 38 0.49 9.43 5.11
CA GLU A 38 0.35 10.44 4.06
C GLU A 38 -0.06 11.80 4.65
N GLY A 39 0.10 12.87 3.87
CA GLY A 39 -0.22 14.24 4.29
C GLY A 39 0.95 14.97 4.98
N ASP A 40 0.66 16.18 5.48
CA ASP A 40 1.66 17.10 6.05
C ASP A 40 1.93 16.85 7.55
N VAL A 41 1.06 16.10 8.22
CA VAL A 41 1.17 15.78 9.64
C VAL A 41 1.89 14.45 9.80
N ILE A 42 3.03 14.44 10.49
CA ILE A 42 3.81 13.21 10.69
C ILE A 42 3.18 12.32 11.76
N SER A 43 2.72 12.92 12.87
CA SER A 43 2.25 12.17 14.03
C SER A 43 1.31 12.99 14.92
N MET A 44 0.52 12.30 15.73
CA MET A 44 -0.40 12.91 16.70
C MET A 44 -0.63 11.98 17.90
N VAL A 45 -1.03 12.54 19.04
CA VAL A 45 -1.54 11.77 20.17
C VAL A 45 -3.06 11.84 20.16
N VAL A 46 -3.73 10.68 20.12
CA VAL A 46 -5.19 10.58 20.12
C VAL A 46 -5.69 9.70 21.24
N LYS A 47 -6.95 9.85 21.62
CA LYS A 47 -7.58 8.92 22.56
C LYS A 47 -7.71 7.53 21.95
N THR A 48 -7.48 6.47 22.72
CA THR A 48 -7.55 5.09 22.20
C THR A 48 -8.95 4.71 21.71
N ASN A 49 -10.01 5.34 22.22
CA ASN A 49 -11.39 5.10 21.80
C ASN A 49 -11.74 5.67 20.42
N VAL A 50 -10.89 6.49 19.81
CA VAL A 50 -11.07 6.96 18.43
C VAL A 50 -10.39 6.04 17.41
N LEU A 51 -9.67 5.02 17.88
CA LEU A 51 -8.99 4.05 17.04
C LEU A 51 -9.80 2.77 16.94
N SER A 52 -9.82 2.19 15.75
CA SER A 52 -10.32 0.83 15.53
C SER A 52 -9.21 -0.12 15.13
N LEU A 53 -9.27 -1.32 15.71
CA LEU A 53 -8.35 -2.41 15.41
C LEU A 53 -8.59 -2.94 13.98
N GLY A 54 -7.50 -3.40 13.37
CA GLY A 54 -7.53 -3.91 12.00
C GLY A 54 -7.54 -2.81 10.93
N TRP A 55 -7.54 -3.25 9.67
CA TRP A 55 -7.76 -2.41 8.50
C TRP A 55 -9.11 -2.87 7.93
N PRO A 56 -10.12 -1.98 7.81
CA PRO A 56 -11.37 -2.34 7.16
C PRO A 56 -11.06 -2.92 5.79
N GLU A 57 -11.74 -3.99 5.40
CA GLU A 57 -11.46 -4.68 4.13
C GLU A 57 -11.53 -3.73 2.92
N HIS A 58 -12.40 -2.72 2.99
CA HIS A 58 -12.52 -1.66 1.99
C HIS A 58 -11.41 -0.58 2.04
N LEU A 59 -10.67 -0.46 3.15
CA LEU A 59 -9.49 0.42 3.29
C LEU A 59 -8.17 -0.33 3.20
N ARG A 60 -8.19 -1.67 3.16
CA ARG A 60 -7.10 -2.41 2.54
C ARG A 60 -7.09 -1.97 1.08
N LYS A 61 -6.30 -0.93 0.76
CA LYS A 61 -5.71 -0.83 -0.56
C LYS A 61 -5.05 -2.19 -0.76
N GLY A 62 -5.73 -3.07 -1.49
CA GLY A 62 -5.18 -4.35 -1.88
C GLY A 62 -3.80 -4.04 -2.41
N SER A 63 -2.81 -4.85 -2.01
CA SER A 63 -1.48 -4.87 -2.63
C SER A 63 -1.70 -4.52 -4.10
N ALA A 64 -1.40 -3.27 -4.47
CA ALA A 64 -1.46 -2.88 -5.85
C ALA A 64 -0.49 -3.87 -6.46
N LYS A 65 -1.00 -4.85 -7.22
CA LYS A 65 -0.13 -5.82 -7.90
C LYS A 65 0.87 -4.94 -8.59
N SER A 66 2.11 -4.95 -8.10
CA SER A 66 3.14 -4.03 -8.57
C SER A 66 3.13 -4.18 -10.08
N GLU A 67 3.11 -3.11 -10.86
CA GLU A 67 3.31 -3.33 -12.28
C GLU A 67 4.73 -3.90 -12.45
N PRO A 68 4.92 -4.98 -13.23
CA PRO A 68 6.25 -5.47 -13.52
C PRO A 68 7.10 -4.31 -14.04
N ALA A 69 8.30 -4.17 -13.51
CA ALA A 69 9.24 -3.15 -13.94
C ALA A 69 9.76 -3.42 -15.37
N ALA A 70 9.78 -4.70 -15.79
CA ALA A 70 10.16 -5.12 -17.13
C ALA A 70 9.62 -6.52 -17.46
N TRP A 71 9.83 -6.97 -18.69
CA TRP A 71 9.52 -8.31 -19.18
C TRP A 71 10.70 -8.86 -19.97
N ARG A 72 10.93 -10.17 -19.89
CA ARG A 72 12.03 -10.84 -20.59
C ARG A 72 11.59 -12.14 -21.24
N THR A 73 12.29 -12.57 -22.27
CA THR A 73 12.18 -13.95 -22.81
C THR A 73 13.32 -14.83 -22.30
N GLU A 74 13.26 -16.14 -22.60
CA GLU A 74 14.24 -17.13 -22.13
C GLU A 74 15.71 -16.79 -22.48
N ASP A 75 15.93 -16.10 -23.59
CA ASP A 75 17.26 -15.75 -24.11
C ASP A 75 17.89 -14.50 -23.47
N TYR A 76 17.30 -13.91 -22.43
CA TYR A 76 17.76 -12.64 -21.85
C TYR A 76 19.19 -12.63 -21.32
N LEU A 77 19.78 -13.80 -21.06
CA LEU A 77 21.18 -13.93 -20.61
C LEU A 77 22.19 -13.80 -21.76
N THR A 78 21.78 -14.08 -22.99
CA THR A 78 22.65 -14.09 -24.18
C THR A 78 22.26 -13.03 -25.21
N ASP A 79 21.02 -12.53 -25.18
CA ASP A 79 20.52 -11.46 -26.02
C ASP A 79 19.94 -10.31 -25.18
N ARG A 80 20.53 -9.12 -25.29
CA ARG A 80 20.04 -7.91 -24.60
C ARG A 80 18.70 -7.42 -25.14
N SER A 81 18.31 -7.81 -26.36
CA SER A 81 17.01 -7.49 -26.95
C SER A 81 15.87 -8.36 -26.40
N ALA A 82 16.20 -9.44 -25.70
CA ALA A 82 15.27 -10.32 -25.00
C ALA A 82 14.79 -9.78 -23.64
N THR A 83 14.95 -8.47 -23.38
CA THR A 83 14.34 -7.75 -22.25
C THR A 83 13.70 -6.44 -22.74
N THR A 84 12.48 -6.15 -22.31
CA THR A 84 11.76 -4.91 -22.60
C THR A 84 11.18 -4.30 -21.33
N TYR A 85 11.23 -2.97 -21.25
CA TYR A 85 10.55 -2.19 -20.20
C TYR A 85 9.17 -1.69 -20.66
N ASP A 86 8.85 -1.86 -21.94
CA ASP A 86 7.56 -1.47 -22.52
C ASP A 86 6.54 -2.61 -22.43
N ARG A 87 5.44 -2.35 -21.73
CA ARG A 87 4.32 -3.28 -21.53
C ARG A 87 3.65 -3.71 -22.83
N GLU A 88 3.52 -2.81 -23.80
CA GLU A 88 2.86 -3.13 -25.07
C GLU A 88 3.75 -4.04 -25.93
N VAL A 89 5.07 -3.88 -25.84
CA VAL A 89 6.02 -4.81 -26.46
C VAL A 89 5.90 -6.20 -25.83
N ALA A 90 5.84 -6.28 -24.51
CA ALA A 90 5.65 -7.55 -23.80
C ALA A 90 4.34 -8.25 -24.19
N LYS A 91 3.23 -7.50 -24.31
CA LYS A 91 1.94 -8.05 -24.80
C LYS A 91 2.06 -8.62 -26.20
N ARG A 92 2.78 -7.95 -27.10
CA ARG A 92 3.03 -8.45 -28.47
C ARG A 92 3.86 -9.73 -28.46
N TRP A 93 4.85 -9.86 -27.57
CA TRP A 93 5.61 -11.10 -27.42
C TRP A 93 4.72 -12.26 -26.94
N VAL A 94 3.87 -12.01 -25.93
CA VAL A 94 2.89 -13.02 -25.47
C VAL A 94 1.92 -13.41 -26.60
N ALA A 95 1.41 -12.44 -27.37
CA ALA A 95 0.52 -12.71 -28.50
C ALA A 95 1.19 -13.52 -29.62
N LYS A 96 2.51 -13.43 -29.75
CA LYS A 96 3.32 -14.26 -30.65
C LYS A 96 3.61 -15.65 -30.10
N GLY A 97 3.19 -15.95 -28.86
CA GLY A 97 3.44 -17.23 -28.20
C GLY A 97 4.85 -17.35 -27.60
N TRP A 98 5.56 -16.24 -27.41
CA TRP A 98 6.90 -16.28 -26.81
C TRP A 98 6.82 -16.51 -25.29
N PRO A 99 7.77 -17.23 -24.68
CA PRO A 99 7.83 -17.43 -23.24
C PRO A 99 8.28 -16.12 -22.57
N VAL A 100 7.32 -15.33 -22.06
CA VAL A 100 7.59 -14.01 -21.44
C VAL A 100 7.45 -14.09 -19.92
N GLU A 101 8.50 -13.70 -19.21
CA GLU A 101 8.53 -13.59 -17.75
C GLU A 101 8.51 -12.12 -17.29
N ALA A 102 7.76 -11.82 -16.23
CA ALA A 102 7.71 -10.50 -15.61
C ALA A 102 8.86 -10.31 -14.62
N LEU A 103 9.54 -9.17 -14.71
CA LEU A 103 10.60 -8.72 -13.79
C LEU A 103 10.02 -7.68 -12.82
N TRP A 104 10.38 -7.82 -11.55
CA TRP A 104 9.82 -7.03 -10.45
C TRP A 104 10.96 -6.30 -9.73
N THR A 105 10.79 -5.02 -9.46
CA THR A 105 11.68 -4.29 -8.56
C THR A 105 11.25 -4.55 -7.11
N LYS A 106 12.24 -4.74 -6.23
CA LYS A 106 12.03 -4.89 -4.78
C LYS A 106 11.63 -3.57 -4.13
#